data_AF-A0A3D9ZGR5-F1
#
_entry.id   AF-A0A3D9ZGR5-F1
#
_cell.length_a   1.000
_cell.length_b   1.000
_cell.length_c   1.000
_cell.angle_alpha   90.00
_cell.angle_beta   90.00
_cell.angle_gamma   90.00
#
_symmetry.space_group_name_H-M   'P 1'
#
loop_
_entity.id
_entity.type
_entity.pdbx_description
1 polymer ?
#
loop_
_entity_poly.entity_id
_entity_poly.type
_entity_poly.pdbx_seq_one_letter_code
_entity_poly.pdbx_strand_id
1 'polypeptide(L)'
;MRRVLQILGTAALRSRIGIALVLVIVVLAVVGVARVFSGPEDVRTGAVGPVDTSTATSAAAPKEGDDGVVEPSPESSTALDPGPSLSPGARRPETVAEAFAGDWLDRTAKADAWYEALLINSTPTLAAKLKGVDPVVVPADRLTGPATVVPRGSGLVEVSYPVDSGTLLLRLVVGEGRWLVDGVDWERG
;
A
#
# COMPACT_ATOMS: atom_id res chain seq x y z
N MET A 1 -31.94 2.31 -42.14
CA MET A 1 -30.90 1.33 -41.73
C MET A 1 -29.55 2.03 -41.52
N ARG A 2 -29.40 2.86 -40.48
CA ARG A 2 -28.16 3.64 -40.23
C ARG A 2 -27.90 3.96 -38.74
N ARG A 3 -28.54 3.24 -37.81
CA ARG A 3 -28.42 3.48 -36.36
C ARG A 3 -28.29 2.19 -35.53
N VAL A 4 -27.53 1.21 -36.03
CA VAL A 4 -27.22 -0.03 -35.26
C VAL A 4 -25.71 -0.21 -35.06
N LEU A 5 -24.86 0.61 -35.69
CA LEU A 5 -23.41 0.40 -35.70
C LEU A 5 -22.59 1.38 -34.84
N GLN A 6 -23.13 1.87 -33.72
CA GLN A 6 -22.35 2.78 -32.84
C GLN A 6 -22.43 2.48 -31.34
N ILE A 7 -23.08 1.39 -30.91
CA ILE A 7 -23.15 1.06 -29.47
C ILE A 7 -22.12 -0.02 -29.06
N LEU A 8 -21.35 -0.58 -30.01
CA LEU A 8 -20.40 -1.67 -29.73
C LEU A 8 -18.93 -1.23 -29.52
N GLY A 9 -18.65 0.07 -29.47
CA GLY A 9 -17.27 0.59 -29.42
C GLY A 9 -16.71 0.90 -28.03
N THR A 10 -17.57 1.16 -27.03
CA THR A 10 -17.11 1.69 -25.72
C THR A 10 -17.47 0.82 -24.52
N ALA A 11 -18.24 -0.25 -24.71
CA ALA A 11 -18.61 -1.17 -23.63
C ALA A 11 -17.58 -2.30 -23.39
N ALA A 12 -16.69 -2.58 -24.35
CA ALA A 12 -15.68 -3.64 -24.23
C ALA A 12 -14.43 -3.23 -23.43
N LEU A 13 -14.26 -1.93 -23.13
CA LEU A 13 -13.10 -1.40 -22.39
C LEU A 13 -13.32 -1.32 -20.87
N ARG A 14 -14.38 -1.96 -20.36
CA ARG A 14 -14.75 -1.97 -18.94
C ARG A 14 -14.63 -3.34 -18.28
N SER A 15 -13.99 -4.30 -18.95
CA SER A 15 -13.68 -5.62 -18.40
C SER A 15 -12.18 -5.70 -18.10
N ARG A 16 -11.81 -6.24 -16.92
CA ARG A 16 -10.42 -6.49 -16.50
C ARG A 16 -9.59 -7.22 -17.57
N ILE A 17 -10.27 -7.93 -18.47
CA ILE A 17 -9.73 -8.62 -19.63
C ILE A 17 -9.07 -7.65 -20.63
N GLY A 18 -9.66 -6.47 -20.89
CA GLY A 18 -9.09 -5.50 -21.83
C GLY A 18 -7.76 -4.94 -21.35
N ILE A 19 -7.66 -4.65 -20.05
CA ILE A 19 -6.42 -4.21 -19.41
C ILE A 19 -5.37 -5.33 -19.46
N ALA A 20 -5.75 -6.57 -19.12
CA ALA A 20 -4.83 -7.71 -19.20
C ALA A 20 -4.28 -7.92 -20.62
N LEU A 21 -5.11 -7.78 -21.64
CA LEU A 21 -4.71 -7.98 -23.04
C LEU A 21 -3.75 -6.88 -23.51
N VAL A 22 -4.01 -5.62 -23.14
CA VAL A 22 -3.08 -4.50 -23.41
C VAL A 22 -1.74 -4.74 -22.70
N LEU A 23 -1.75 -5.18 -21.44
CA LEU A 23 -0.54 -5.43 -20.67
C LEU A 23 0.29 -6.58 -21.27
N VAL A 24 -0.36 -7.68 -21.70
CA VAL A 24 0.30 -8.78 -22.41
C VAL A 24 0.96 -8.31 -23.71
N ILE A 25 0.28 -7.48 -24.51
CA ILE A 25 0.84 -6.92 -25.76
C ILE A 25 2.07 -6.06 -25.46
N VAL A 26 2.00 -5.20 -24.44
CA VAL A 26 3.12 -4.34 -24.04
C VAL A 26 4.32 -5.18 -23.59
N VAL A 27 4.11 -6.21 -22.77
CA VAL A 27 5.18 -7.12 -22.33
C VAL A 27 5.82 -7.84 -23.52
N LEU A 28 5.02 -8.37 -24.45
CA LEU A 28 5.53 -9.02 -25.65
C LEU A 28 6.31 -8.06 -26.55
N ALA A 29 5.89 -6.79 -26.65
CA ALA A 29 6.61 -5.77 -27.41
C ALA A 29 7.99 -5.48 -26.77
N VAL A 30 8.05 -5.30 -25.44
CA VAL A 30 9.31 -5.07 -24.72
C VAL A 30 10.25 -6.28 -24.84
N VAL A 31 9.74 -7.50 -24.63
CA VAL A 31 10.52 -8.74 -24.75
C VAL A 31 10.97 -8.97 -26.19
N GLY A 32 10.11 -8.68 -27.17
CA GLY A 32 10.43 -8.79 -28.58
C GLY A 32 11.54 -7.83 -29.00
N VAL A 33 11.46 -6.56 -28.58
CA VAL A 33 12.52 -5.57 -28.82
C VAL A 33 13.81 -5.99 -28.12
N ALA A 34 13.75 -6.41 -26.85
CA ALA A 34 14.93 -6.90 -26.13
C ALA A 34 15.57 -8.12 -26.80
N ARG A 35 14.78 -9.10 -27.27
CA ARG A 35 15.26 -10.28 -28.02
C ARG A 35 15.86 -9.95 -29.38
N VAL A 36 15.49 -8.84 -30.01
CA VAL A 36 16.10 -8.39 -31.27
C VAL A 36 17.46 -7.73 -31.03
N PHE A 37 17.64 -7.09 -29.88
CA PHE A 37 18.94 -6.51 -29.48
C PHE A 37 19.87 -7.53 -28.80
N SER A 38 19.34 -8.56 -28.15
CA SER A 38 20.09 -9.70 -27.61
C SER A 38 20.15 -10.80 -28.67
N GLY A 39 21.18 -10.76 -29.52
CA GLY A 39 21.47 -11.83 -30.48
C GLY A 39 21.58 -13.21 -29.82
N PRO A 40 21.56 -14.30 -30.60
CA PRO A 40 21.51 -15.66 -30.09
C PRO A 40 22.83 -16.01 -29.40
N GLU A 41 22.85 -16.01 -28.07
CA GLU A 41 23.96 -16.54 -27.28
C GLU A 41 23.89 -18.07 -27.31
N ASP A 42 24.93 -18.67 -27.89
CA ASP A 42 25.17 -20.10 -28.01
C ASP A 42 25.00 -20.83 -26.68
N VAL A 43 24.17 -21.86 -26.69
CA VAL A 43 24.14 -22.90 -25.65
C VAL A 43 25.45 -23.70 -25.74
N ARG A 44 26.44 -23.36 -24.90
CA ARG A 44 27.60 -24.22 -24.67
C ARG A 44 27.39 -25.08 -23.43
N THR A 45 26.77 -26.21 -23.68
CA THR A 45 26.92 -27.44 -22.91
C THR A 45 28.34 -27.97 -23.07
N GLY A 46 29.00 -28.30 -21.97
CA GLY A 46 30.23 -29.11 -21.97
C GLY A 46 31.12 -28.76 -20.78
N ALA A 47 31.84 -29.66 -20.14
CA ALA A 47 31.94 -31.12 -20.17
C ALA A 47 32.84 -31.46 -18.96
N VAL A 48 32.70 -32.67 -18.42
CA VAL A 48 33.46 -33.15 -17.25
C VAL A 48 34.86 -33.66 -17.65
N GLY A 49 35.89 -33.25 -16.89
CA GLY A 49 37.17 -33.96 -16.63
C GLY A 49 38.42 -33.53 -17.42
N PRO A 50 39.68 -33.87 -17.02
CA PRO A 50 40.18 -34.43 -15.75
C PRO A 50 41.34 -33.61 -15.08
N VAL A 51 41.80 -34.12 -13.92
CA VAL A 51 42.82 -33.64 -12.98
C VAL A 51 44.27 -33.74 -13.48
N ASP A 52 45.11 -32.75 -13.13
CA ASP A 52 46.49 -32.82 -12.56
C ASP A 52 47.09 -31.38 -12.59
N THR A 53 47.60 -30.74 -11.53
CA THR A 53 48.86 -31.01 -10.82
C THR A 53 48.99 -30.06 -9.61
N SER A 54 49.80 -30.47 -8.64
CA SER A 54 50.02 -29.98 -7.27
C SER A 54 50.35 -28.50 -6.98
N THR A 55 49.93 -28.10 -5.78
CA THR A 55 50.52 -27.13 -4.82
C THR A 55 50.41 -25.62 -5.09
N ALA A 56 49.46 -24.95 -4.42
CA ALA A 56 49.72 -24.00 -3.32
C ALA A 56 48.49 -23.12 -2.98
N THR A 57 48.28 -22.91 -1.67
CA THR A 57 47.64 -21.74 -1.03
C THR A 57 46.18 -21.87 -0.54
N SER A 58 46.07 -21.75 0.79
CA SER A 58 44.92 -21.38 1.63
C SER A 58 43.60 -22.15 1.49
N ALA A 59 43.54 -23.27 2.20
CA ALA A 59 42.28 -23.75 2.78
C ALA A 59 41.92 -22.85 3.98
N ALA A 60 41.13 -21.80 3.76
CA ALA A 60 40.34 -21.20 4.83
C ALA A 60 39.14 -22.13 5.08
N ALA A 61 39.10 -22.74 6.27
CA ALA A 61 37.95 -23.51 6.74
C ALA A 61 36.67 -22.64 6.70
N PRO A 62 35.50 -23.22 6.39
CA PRO A 62 34.24 -22.49 6.50
C PRO A 62 33.98 -22.24 7.98
N LYS A 63 34.13 -20.99 8.44
CA LYS A 63 33.52 -20.57 9.69
C LYS A 63 32.02 -20.46 9.43
N GLU A 64 31.26 -21.11 10.30
CA GLU A 64 29.81 -20.93 10.45
C GLU A 64 29.39 -19.49 10.18
N GLY A 65 28.31 -19.36 9.41
CA GLY A 65 27.58 -18.11 9.26
C GLY A 65 27.09 -17.66 10.63
N ASP A 66 27.85 -16.74 11.22
CA ASP A 66 27.43 -15.91 12.32
C ASP A 66 26.48 -14.86 11.75
N ASP A 67 25.21 -15.25 11.56
CA ASP A 67 24.11 -14.34 11.26
C ASP A 67 23.78 -13.54 12.54
N GLY A 68 24.77 -12.78 13.00
CA GLY A 68 24.68 -11.90 14.14
C GLY A 68 23.58 -10.88 13.89
N VAL A 69 22.52 -10.99 14.69
CA VAL A 69 21.58 -9.92 14.97
C VAL A 69 22.39 -8.65 15.19
N VAL A 70 22.26 -7.69 14.26
CA VAL A 70 22.72 -6.33 14.50
C VAL A 70 21.77 -5.75 15.53
N GLU A 71 22.11 -5.90 16.80
CA GLU A 71 21.56 -5.01 17.81
C GLU A 71 22.01 -3.59 17.46
N PRO A 72 21.10 -2.60 17.41
CA PRO A 72 21.49 -1.24 17.14
C PRO A 72 22.40 -0.74 18.27
N SER A 73 23.69 -0.67 17.99
CA SER A 73 24.70 -0.03 18.83
C SER A 73 24.31 1.44 19.04
N PRO A 74 24.24 1.94 20.29
CA PRO A 74 23.71 3.27 20.57
C PRO A 74 24.79 4.35 20.48
N GLU A 75 25.68 4.36 19.48
CA GLU A 75 26.72 5.41 19.39
C GLU A 75 26.96 5.89 17.95
N SER A 76 26.03 6.72 17.47
CA SER A 76 26.33 7.82 16.56
C SER A 76 25.22 8.86 16.64
N SER A 77 25.49 9.91 17.42
CA SER A 77 24.69 11.14 17.51
C SER A 77 24.63 11.86 16.16
N THR A 78 23.77 11.40 15.27
CA THR A 78 23.00 12.29 14.40
C THR A 78 21.81 12.72 15.24
N ALA A 79 21.52 14.01 15.36
CA ALA A 79 20.35 14.49 16.10
C ALA A 79 19.13 13.67 15.67
N LEU A 80 18.63 12.79 16.57
CA LEU A 80 17.39 12.07 16.31
C LEU A 80 16.33 13.15 16.19
N ASP A 81 15.74 13.26 15.01
CA ASP A 81 14.47 13.96 14.87
C ASP A 81 13.55 13.40 15.98
N PRO A 82 13.07 14.21 16.94
CA PRO A 82 12.43 13.74 18.18
C PRO A 82 11.10 12.99 17.97
N GLY A 83 10.81 12.57 16.74
CA GLY A 83 9.54 12.03 16.31
C GLY A 83 8.47 13.13 16.31
N PRO A 84 7.32 12.84 15.69
CA PRO A 84 6.21 13.78 15.72
C PRO A 84 5.68 13.90 17.16
N SER A 85 5.61 15.12 17.68
CA SER A 85 5.14 15.42 19.04
C SER A 85 3.65 15.76 19.03
N LEU A 86 2.90 15.26 20.01
CA LEU A 86 1.50 15.59 20.24
C LEU A 86 1.37 16.84 21.12
N SER A 87 0.47 17.73 20.77
CA SER A 87 0.11 18.87 21.61
C SER A 87 -0.55 18.39 22.91
N PRO A 88 -0.35 19.12 24.04
CA PRO A 88 -1.05 18.83 25.28
C PRO A 88 -2.56 18.78 25.08
N GLY A 89 -3.19 17.70 25.57
CA GLY A 89 -4.64 17.52 25.44
C GLY A 89 -5.12 17.08 24.05
N ALA A 90 -4.23 16.70 23.12
CA ALA A 90 -4.62 16.10 21.85
C ALA A 90 -5.56 14.90 22.08
N ARG A 91 -6.63 14.83 21.28
CA ARG A 91 -7.56 13.67 21.29
C ARG A 91 -6.77 12.39 21.02
N ARG A 92 -7.15 11.30 21.65
CA ARG A 92 -6.54 9.99 21.43
C ARG A 92 -6.83 9.47 20.00
N PRO A 93 -5.97 8.61 19.44
CA PRO A 93 -6.14 8.13 18.07
C PRO A 93 -7.47 7.38 17.89
N GLU A 94 -7.90 6.58 18.85
CA GLU A 94 -9.18 5.85 18.78
C GLU A 94 -10.39 6.78 18.67
N THR A 95 -10.37 7.92 19.37
CA THR A 95 -11.47 8.90 19.32
C THR A 95 -11.51 9.64 17.97
N VAL A 96 -10.35 9.92 17.38
CA VAL A 96 -10.27 10.54 16.05
C VAL A 96 -10.71 9.55 14.98
N ALA A 97 -10.29 8.29 15.10
CA ALA A 97 -10.66 7.21 14.20
C ALA A 97 -12.18 6.95 14.22
N GLU A 98 -12.78 6.94 15.41
CA GLU A 98 -14.22 6.71 15.58
C GLU A 98 -15.06 7.82 14.95
N ALA A 99 -14.69 9.09 15.18
CA ALA A 99 -15.36 10.23 14.57
C ALA A 99 -15.27 10.16 13.03
N PHE A 100 -14.07 9.91 12.49
CA PHE A 100 -13.89 9.75 11.05
C PHE A 100 -14.69 8.56 10.49
N ALA A 101 -14.69 7.41 11.18
CA ALA A 101 -15.44 6.23 10.74
C ALA A 101 -16.94 6.49 10.69
N GLY A 102 -17.48 7.21 11.68
CA GLY A 102 -18.89 7.62 11.70
C GLY A 102 -19.26 8.47 10.48
N ASP A 103 -18.46 9.49 10.19
CA ASP A 103 -18.66 10.35 9.02
C ASP A 103 -18.49 9.56 7.71
N TRP A 104 -17.50 8.67 7.64
CA TRP A 104 -17.21 7.87 6.44
C TRP A 104 -18.36 6.93 6.09
N LEU A 105 -19.02 6.35 7.10
CA LEU A 105 -20.17 5.46 6.95
C LEU A 105 -21.50 6.18 6.67
N ASP A 106 -21.57 7.51 6.76
CA ASP A 106 -22.79 8.25 6.43
C ASP A 106 -23.00 8.35 4.91
N ARG A 107 -23.58 7.29 4.37
CA ARG A 107 -23.93 7.17 2.95
C ARG A 107 -25.12 8.03 2.54
N THR A 108 -25.81 8.64 3.50
CA THR A 108 -27.01 9.45 3.27
C THR A 108 -26.70 10.94 3.12
N ALA A 109 -25.53 11.36 3.60
CA ALA A 109 -25.03 12.71 3.44
C ALA A 109 -24.88 13.11 1.96
N LYS A 110 -24.98 14.42 1.70
CA LYS A 110 -24.60 14.99 0.40
C LYS A 110 -23.09 14.88 0.24
N ALA A 111 -22.60 14.62 -0.98
CA ALA A 111 -21.18 14.41 -1.24
C ALA A 111 -20.28 15.52 -0.68
N ASP A 112 -20.67 16.80 -0.83
CA ASP A 112 -19.89 17.92 -0.28
C ASP A 112 -19.90 17.93 1.25
N ALA A 113 -21.04 17.67 1.90
CA ALA A 113 -21.16 17.63 3.35
C ALA A 113 -20.41 16.43 3.96
N TRP A 114 -20.49 15.28 3.30
CA TRP A 114 -19.72 14.09 3.67
C TRP A 114 -18.23 14.38 3.58
N TYR A 115 -17.78 14.98 2.48
CA TYR A 115 -16.39 15.36 2.30
C TYR A 115 -15.92 16.34 3.38
N GLU A 116 -16.66 17.41 3.64
CA GLU A 116 -16.35 18.41 4.66
C GLU A 116 -16.24 17.81 6.07
N ALA A 117 -17.11 16.86 6.41
CA ALA A 117 -17.05 16.15 7.69
C ALA A 117 -15.73 15.37 7.83
N LEU A 118 -15.32 14.66 6.77
CA LEU A 118 -14.06 13.90 6.76
C LEU A 118 -12.82 14.79 6.87
N LEU A 119 -12.85 16.02 6.36
CA LEU A 119 -11.71 16.95 6.42
C LEU A 119 -11.26 17.26 7.85
N ILE A 120 -12.20 17.28 8.80
CA ILE A 120 -11.91 17.63 10.22
C ILE A 120 -10.83 16.72 10.80
N ASN A 121 -10.83 15.45 10.39
CA ASN A 121 -9.97 14.40 10.92
C ASN A 121 -9.01 13.82 9.85
N SER A 122 -8.94 14.39 8.65
CA SER A 122 -8.08 13.88 7.56
C SER A 122 -6.76 14.64 7.45
N THR A 123 -5.71 13.98 6.99
CA THR A 123 -4.53 14.67 6.44
C THR A 123 -4.90 15.38 5.13
N PRO A 124 -4.17 16.43 4.72
CA PRO A 124 -4.37 17.06 3.42
C PRO A 124 -4.24 16.08 2.24
N THR A 125 -3.35 15.09 2.38
CA THR A 125 -3.15 14.02 1.39
C THR A 125 -4.39 13.15 1.26
N LEU A 126 -4.98 12.70 2.37
CA LEU A 126 -6.21 11.91 2.34
C LEU A 126 -7.38 12.75 1.82
N ALA A 127 -7.50 13.99 2.29
CA ALA A 127 -8.50 14.94 1.82
C ALA A 127 -8.45 15.11 0.29
N ALA A 128 -7.26 15.19 -0.32
CA ALA A 128 -7.15 15.28 -1.77
C ALA A 128 -7.68 14.03 -2.49
N LYS A 129 -7.47 12.83 -1.92
CA LYS A 129 -7.92 11.55 -2.50
C LYS A 129 -9.44 11.37 -2.41
N LEU A 130 -10.06 11.87 -1.35
CA LEU A 130 -11.50 11.75 -1.11
C LEU A 130 -12.34 12.81 -1.84
N LYS A 131 -11.70 13.80 -2.45
CA LYS A 131 -12.38 14.88 -3.14
C LYS A 131 -13.20 14.36 -4.32
N GLY A 132 -14.50 14.68 -4.32
CA GLY A 132 -15.42 14.28 -5.39
C GLY A 132 -15.87 12.82 -5.32
N VAL A 133 -15.55 12.09 -4.25
CA VAL A 133 -16.11 10.77 -3.99
C VAL A 133 -17.58 10.94 -3.58
N ASP A 134 -18.46 10.14 -4.19
CA ASP A 134 -19.86 10.05 -3.79
C ASP A 134 -19.99 9.04 -2.65
N PRO A 135 -20.54 9.41 -1.47
CA PRO A 135 -20.64 8.53 -0.32
C PRO A 135 -21.45 7.25 -0.61
N VAL A 136 -22.32 7.23 -1.64
CA VAL A 136 -23.05 6.01 -2.01
C VAL A 136 -22.15 4.83 -2.37
N VAL A 137 -20.89 5.09 -2.77
CA VAL A 137 -19.91 4.06 -3.17
C VAL A 137 -19.14 3.46 -1.99
N VAL A 138 -19.31 4.00 -0.78
CA VAL A 138 -18.73 3.44 0.44
C VAL A 138 -19.30 2.03 0.65
N PRO A 139 -18.46 1.00 0.87
CA PRO A 139 -18.89 -0.40 0.85
C PRO A 139 -19.63 -0.83 2.11
N ALA A 140 -19.73 0.00 3.15
CA ALA A 140 -20.29 -0.31 4.45
C ALA A 140 -21.29 0.76 4.90
N ASP A 141 -22.26 0.38 5.73
CA ASP A 141 -23.27 1.29 6.28
C ASP A 141 -23.13 1.52 7.78
N ARG A 142 -22.49 0.59 8.51
CA ARG A 142 -22.38 0.68 9.98
C ARG A 142 -21.22 -0.11 10.55
N LEU A 143 -20.80 0.30 11.74
CA LEU A 143 -19.91 -0.48 12.62
C LEU A 143 -20.71 -1.65 13.22
N THR A 144 -20.06 -2.81 13.34
CA THR A 144 -20.67 -4.04 13.89
C THR A 144 -20.02 -4.53 15.19
N GLY A 145 -19.00 -3.83 15.67
CA GLY A 145 -18.26 -4.23 16.87
C GLY A 145 -17.20 -3.21 17.28
N PRO A 146 -16.44 -3.52 18.34
CA PRO A 146 -15.44 -2.61 18.89
C PRO A 146 -14.22 -2.46 17.98
N ALA A 147 -13.52 -1.33 18.13
CA ALA A 147 -12.26 -1.07 17.44
C ALA A 147 -11.13 -1.95 17.96
N THR A 148 -10.18 -2.31 17.09
CA THR A 148 -8.85 -2.82 17.47
C THR A 148 -7.81 -1.77 17.13
N VAL A 149 -6.97 -1.41 18.10
CA VAL A 149 -5.94 -0.37 17.96
C VAL A 149 -4.56 -1.02 18.00
N VAL A 150 -3.75 -0.80 16.97
CA VAL A 150 -2.41 -1.37 16.83
C VAL A 150 -1.39 -0.25 16.58
N PRO A 151 -0.54 0.08 17.56
CA PRO A 151 0.59 0.98 17.33
C PRO A 151 1.57 0.37 16.33
N ARG A 152 2.03 1.15 15.34
CA ARG A 152 2.98 0.70 14.30
C ARG A 152 4.34 1.41 14.37
N GLY A 153 4.43 2.50 15.12
CA GLY A 153 5.66 3.26 15.31
C GLY A 153 5.41 4.57 16.05
N SER A 154 6.43 5.40 16.17
CA SER A 154 6.31 6.75 16.75
C SER A 154 5.36 7.60 15.89
N GLY A 155 4.22 7.97 16.45
CA GLY A 155 3.21 8.79 15.77
C GLY A 155 2.47 8.11 14.63
N LEU A 156 2.45 6.77 14.59
CA LEU A 156 1.69 5.98 13.62
C LEU A 156 0.88 4.89 14.34
N VAL A 157 -0.44 4.92 14.13
CA VAL A 157 -1.39 3.97 14.72
C VAL A 157 -2.33 3.48 13.63
N GLU A 158 -2.59 2.18 13.61
CA GLU A 158 -3.68 1.60 12.82
C GLU A 158 -4.86 1.29 13.73
N VAL A 159 -6.06 1.61 13.25
CA VAL A 159 -7.31 1.29 13.94
C VAL A 159 -8.19 0.54 12.96
N SER A 160 -8.62 -0.66 13.33
CA SER A 160 -9.57 -1.44 12.53
C SER A 160 -10.92 -1.52 13.21
N TYR A 161 -11.98 -1.45 12.40
CA TYR A 161 -13.36 -1.61 12.84
C TYR A 161 -14.03 -2.72 12.04
N PRO A 162 -14.69 -3.69 12.69
CA PRO A 162 -15.61 -4.56 11.99
C PRO A 162 -16.81 -3.73 11.52
N VAL A 163 -17.15 -3.90 10.25
CA VAL A 163 -18.31 -3.27 9.58
C VAL A 163 -19.22 -4.35 9.00
N ASP A 164 -20.39 -3.98 8.55
CA ASP A 164 -21.37 -4.94 8.01
C ASP A 164 -20.96 -5.59 6.69
N SER A 165 -19.98 -5.03 5.98
CA SER A 165 -19.42 -5.57 4.75
C SER A 165 -17.98 -6.11 4.85
N GLY A 166 -17.40 -6.17 6.06
CA GLY A 166 -16.02 -6.62 6.26
C GLY A 166 -15.30 -5.85 7.36
N THR A 167 -14.08 -5.37 7.08
CA THR A 167 -13.26 -4.61 8.04
C THR A 167 -12.81 -3.29 7.44
N LEU A 168 -13.10 -2.19 8.13
CA LEU A 168 -12.57 -0.86 7.85
C LEU A 168 -11.22 -0.71 8.54
N LEU A 169 -10.17 -0.38 7.81
CA LEU A 169 -8.84 -0.10 8.34
C LEU A 169 -8.52 1.39 8.17
N LEU A 170 -8.24 2.06 9.28
CA LEU A 170 -7.85 3.46 9.33
C LEU A 170 -6.40 3.56 9.76
N ARG A 171 -5.59 4.30 9.00
CA ARG A 171 -4.23 4.64 9.38
C ARG A 171 -4.20 6.08 9.89
N LEU A 172 -3.69 6.27 11.09
CA LEU A 172 -3.59 7.56 11.75
C LEU A 172 -2.13 7.95 11.94
N VAL A 173 -1.82 9.21 11.65
CA VAL A 173 -0.51 9.82 11.85
C VAL A 173 -0.62 11.04 12.75
N VAL A 174 0.47 11.39 13.42
CA VAL A 174 0.57 12.67 14.11
C VAL A 174 0.98 13.76 13.12
N GLY A 175 0.10 14.73 12.92
CA GLY A 175 0.35 15.93 12.11
C GLY A 175 -0.17 17.16 12.84
N GLU A 176 0.58 18.26 12.79
CA GLU A 176 0.17 19.52 13.43
C GLU A 176 -0.15 19.38 14.93
N GLY A 177 0.57 18.48 15.63
CA GLY A 177 0.36 18.24 17.06
C GLY A 177 -0.89 17.42 17.41
N ARG A 178 -1.59 16.83 16.43
CA ARG A 178 -2.79 16.03 16.65
C ARG A 178 -2.81 14.77 15.78
N TRP A 179 -3.65 13.81 16.14
CA TRP A 179 -3.92 12.67 15.28
C TRP A 179 -4.81 13.07 14.10
N LEU A 180 -4.44 12.58 12.93
CA LEU A 180 -5.16 12.72 11.67
C LEU A 180 -5.16 11.38 10.94
N VAL A 181 -6.26 11.06 10.28
CA VAL A 181 -6.39 9.90 9.40
C VAL A 181 -5.66 10.20 8.10
N ASP A 182 -4.69 9.37 7.75
CA ASP A 182 -3.88 9.47 6.54
C ASP A 182 -4.30 8.46 5.46
N GLY A 183 -4.93 7.36 5.87
CA GLY A 183 -5.35 6.30 4.98
C GLY A 183 -6.65 5.65 5.44
N VAL A 184 -7.45 5.25 4.45
CA VAL A 184 -8.66 4.47 4.61
C VAL A 184 -8.54 3.27 3.68
N ASP A 185 -8.69 2.08 4.23
CA ASP A 185 -8.75 0.83 3.49
C ASP A 185 -9.96 0.00 3.94
N TRP A 186 -10.38 -0.93 3.09
CA TRP A 186 -11.49 -1.82 3.37
C TRP A 186 -11.18 -3.22 2.87
N GLU A 187 -11.29 -4.18 3.78
CA GLU A 187 -11.16 -5.60 3.48
C GLU A 187 -12.55 -6.23 3.48
N ARG A 188 -12.89 -6.90 2.38
CA ARG A 188 -14.15 -7.65 2.28
C ARG A 188 -14.12 -8.86 3.20
N GLY A 189 -15.19 -9.04 3.98
CA GLY A 189 -15.45 -10.24 4.79
C GLY A 189 -16.14 -11.38 4.04
#